data_AF-A0A8T7K4B0-F1
#
_entry.id   AF-A0A8T7K4B0-F1
#
_cell.length_a   1.000
_cell.length_b   1.000
_cell.length_c   1.000
_cell.angle_alpha   90.00
_cell.angle_beta   90.00
_cell.angle_gamma   90.00
#
_symmetry.space_group_name_H-M   'P 1'
#
loop_
_entity.id
_entity.type
_entity.pdbx_description
1 polymer ?
#
loop_
_entity_poly.entity_id
_entity_poly.type
_entity_poly.pdbx_seq_one_letter_code
_entity_poly.pdbx_strand_id
1 'polypeptide(L)'
;MMKNELVAPLQAILHTAEALLQDADASLNPVQSQCARAIYKAGSSLMETIVGFPELNWEMTRQVLNYETRSHLASIIGYAEVLLDEDDGPLTSRQQAHALNIRAGGALLLKRLSSSDSGV
;
A
#
# COMPACT_ATOMS: atom_id res chain seq x y z
N MET A 1 11.53 3.23 16.59
CA MET A 1 12.32 2.20 15.87
C MET A 1 11.73 2.10 14.47
N MET A 2 12.54 2.35 13.43
CA MET A 2 12.13 2.50 12.02
C MET A 2 11.12 1.45 11.53
N LYS A 3 11.29 0.19 11.93
CA LYS A 3 10.38 -0.90 11.58
C LYS A 3 8.92 -0.58 11.91
N ASN A 4 8.63 0.02 13.07
CA ASN A 4 7.27 0.38 13.46
C ASN A 4 6.70 1.51 12.57
N GLU A 5 7.55 2.40 12.06
CA GLU A 5 7.14 3.51 11.19
C GLU A 5 6.77 3.06 9.77
N LEU A 6 7.25 1.88 9.36
CA LEU A 6 6.88 1.23 8.10
C LEU A 6 5.74 0.21 8.28
N VAL A 7 5.80 -0.59 9.35
CA VAL A 7 4.82 -1.66 9.62
C VAL A 7 3.43 -1.09 9.88
N ALA A 8 3.29 -0.09 10.75
CA ALA A 8 1.97 0.44 11.10
C ALA A 8 1.16 0.98 9.89
N PRO A 9 1.69 1.87 9.03
CA PRO A 9 0.96 2.32 7.85
C PRO A 9 0.74 1.20 6.82
N LEU A 10 1.65 0.24 6.70
CA LEU A 10 1.47 -0.90 5.80
C LEU A 10 0.37 -1.85 6.29
N GLN A 11 0.29 -2.09 7.60
CA GLN A 11 -0.83 -2.80 8.22
C GLN A 11 -2.14 -2.08 7.94
N ALA A 12 -2.18 -0.75 8.05
CA ALA A 12 -3.40 0.02 7.75
C ALA A 12 -3.83 -0.14 6.28
N ILE A 13 -2.89 -0.13 5.33
CA ILE A 13 -3.16 -0.40 3.91
C ILE A 13 -3.75 -1.81 3.75
N LEU A 14 -3.14 -2.82 4.36
CA LEU A 14 -3.58 -4.21 4.27
C LEU A 14 -5.00 -4.43 4.81
N HIS A 15 -5.29 -3.91 6.01
CA HIS A 15 -6.63 -3.99 6.59
C HIS A 15 -7.66 -3.25 5.73
N THR A 16 -7.28 -2.12 5.13
CA THR A 16 -8.18 -1.36 4.24
C THR A 16 -8.45 -2.10 2.94
N ALA A 17 -7.43 -2.74 2.36
CA ALA A 17 -7.59 -3.55 1.15
C ALA A 17 -8.42 -4.81 1.42
N GLU A 18 -8.24 -5.45 2.58
CA GLU A 18 -9.07 -6.58 3.01
C GLU A 18 -10.52 -6.15 3.25
N ALA A 19 -10.76 -5.02 3.92
CA ALA A 19 -12.09 -4.46 4.11
C ALA A 19 -12.78 -4.18 2.77
N LEU A 20 -12.05 -3.65 1.78
CA LEU A 20 -12.57 -3.43 0.42
C LEU A 20 -12.98 -4.74 -0.26
N LEU A 21 -12.22 -5.82 -0.07
CA LEU A 21 -12.50 -7.15 -0.63
C LEU A 21 -13.66 -7.87 0.08
N GLN A 22 -13.89 -7.55 1.35
CA GLN A 22 -14.93 -8.14 2.19
C GLN A 22 -16.21 -7.29 2.25
N ASP A 23 -16.24 -6.13 1.58
CA ASP A 23 -17.40 -5.24 1.60
C ASP A 23 -18.61 -5.92 0.95
N ALA A 24 -19.51 -6.42 1.81
CA ALA A 24 -20.71 -7.14 1.40
C ALA A 24 -21.80 -6.20 0.87
N ASP A 25 -21.72 -4.90 1.17
CA ASP A 25 -22.76 -3.92 0.83
C ASP A 25 -22.68 -3.46 -0.63
N ALA A 26 -21.54 -3.68 -1.31
CA ALA A 26 -21.39 -3.40 -2.73
C ALA A 26 -20.36 -4.34 -3.37
N SER A 27 -20.79 -5.13 -4.34
CA SER A 27 -19.91 -6.01 -5.09
C SER A 27 -18.98 -5.19 -5.97
N LEU A 28 -17.68 -5.25 -5.70
CA LEU A 28 -16.67 -4.81 -6.67
C LEU A 28 -16.85 -5.60 -7.97
N ASN A 29 -16.75 -4.94 -9.11
CA ASN A 29 -16.66 -5.65 -10.38
C ASN A 29 -15.34 -6.45 -10.47
N PRO A 30 -15.14 -7.27 -11.52
CA PRO A 30 -13.92 -8.08 -11.66
C PRO A 30 -12.62 -7.27 -11.69
N VAL A 31 -12.59 -6.11 -12.36
CA VAL A 31 -11.40 -5.26 -12.49
C VAL A 31 -11.07 -4.57 -11.17
N GLN A 32 -12.08 -4.01 -10.50
CA GLN A 32 -11.96 -3.42 -9.17
C GLN A 32 -11.50 -4.47 -8.14
N SER A 33 -12.07 -5.68 -8.19
CA SER A 33 -11.65 -6.81 -7.36
C SER A 33 -10.19 -7.20 -7.63
N GLN A 34 -9.76 -7.18 -8.89
CA GLN A 34 -8.39 -7.45 -9.27
C GLN A 34 -7.43 -6.39 -8.71
N CYS A 35 -7.79 -5.11 -8.80
CA CYS A 35 -7.00 -4.01 -8.22
C CYS A 35 -6.88 -4.15 -6.70
N ALA A 36 -7.98 -4.43 -6.02
CA ALA A 36 -8.01 -4.66 -4.57
C ALA A 36 -7.11 -5.83 -4.14
N ARG A 37 -7.16 -6.96 -4.87
CA ARG A 37 -6.28 -8.11 -4.64
C ARG A 37 -4.81 -7.78 -4.93
N ALA A 38 -4.54 -6.98 -5.96
CA ALA A 38 -3.19 -6.59 -6.31
C ALA A 38 -2.57 -5.66 -5.25
N ILE A 39 -3.36 -4.74 -4.69
CA ILE A 39 -2.98 -3.92 -3.52
C ILE A 39 -2.64 -4.82 -2.33
N TYR A 40 -3.53 -5.74 -1.97
CA TYR A 40 -3.31 -6.65 -0.85
C TYR A 40 -2.04 -7.49 -1.05
N LYS A 41 -1.86 -8.09 -2.23
CA LYS A 41 -0.68 -8.88 -2.57
C LYS A 41 0.61 -8.06 -2.46
N ALA A 42 0.65 -6.87 -3.05
CA ALA A 42 1.83 -6.00 -2.99
C ALA A 42 2.14 -5.55 -1.55
N GLY A 43 1.10 -5.23 -0.76
CA GLY A 43 1.25 -4.90 0.65
C GLY A 43 1.79 -6.06 1.49
N SER A 44 1.32 -7.28 1.24
CA SER A 44 1.73 -8.47 1.98
C SER A 44 3.16 -8.86 1.64
N SER A 45 3.55 -8.84 0.36
CA SER A 45 4.93 -9.06 -0.04
C SER A 45 5.87 -8.05 0.61
N LEU A 46 5.50 -6.76 0.61
CA LEU A 46 6.30 -5.75 1.30
C LEU A 46 6.38 -5.98 2.81
N MET A 47 5.29 -6.43 3.45
CA MET A 47 5.27 -6.73 4.88
C MET A 47 6.20 -7.90 5.20
N GLU A 48 6.15 -8.96 4.41
CA GLU A 48 7.04 -10.12 4.55
C GLU A 48 8.51 -9.69 4.44
N THR A 49 8.84 -8.84 3.46
CA THR A 49 10.19 -8.30 3.31
C THR A 49 10.60 -7.51 4.57
N ILE A 50 9.79 -6.56 5.05
CA ILE A 50 10.12 -5.74 6.23
C ILE A 50 10.23 -6.59 7.51
N VAL A 51 9.35 -7.57 7.70
CA VAL A 51 9.34 -8.43 8.88
C VAL A 51 10.56 -9.37 8.87
N GLY A 52 10.96 -9.87 7.69
CA GLY A 52 12.10 -10.75 7.48
C GLY A 52 13.46 -10.17 7.86
N PHE A 53 13.55 -8.85 8.06
CA PHE A 53 14.75 -8.20 8.60
C PHE A 53 14.54 -7.83 10.09
N PRO A 54 15.15 -8.56 11.03
CA PRO A 54 14.98 -8.32 12.47
C PRO A 54 15.61 -6.99 12.92
N GLU A 55 16.74 -6.59 12.34
CA GLU A 55 17.44 -5.33 12.63
C GLU A 55 17.32 -4.34 11.46
N LEU A 56 16.09 -3.91 11.18
CA LEU A 56 15.83 -2.92 10.14
C LEU A 56 16.34 -1.54 10.58
N ASN A 57 17.56 -1.19 10.19
CA ASN A 57 18.12 0.15 10.32
C ASN A 57 18.04 0.92 8.98
N TRP A 58 18.30 2.23 9.03
CA TRP A 58 18.13 3.12 7.87
C TRP A 58 19.05 2.76 6.71
N GLU A 59 20.24 2.25 7.02
CA GLU A 59 21.26 1.88 6.04
C GLU A 59 20.90 0.59 5.30
N MET A 60 20.45 -0.45 6.01
CA MET A 60 19.93 -1.69 5.40
C MET A 60 18.67 -1.43 4.56
N THR A 61 17.81 -0.50 5.00
CA THR A 61 16.62 -0.11 4.22
C THR A 61 17.02 0.55 2.91
N ARG A 62 18.02 1.45 2.93
CA ARG A 62 18.52 2.12 1.72
C ARG A 62 19.11 1.14 0.70
N GLN A 63 19.78 0.09 1.16
CA GLN A 63 20.43 -0.87 0.25
C GLN A 63 19.50 -1.97 -0.25
N VAL A 64 18.70 -2.56 0.63
CA VAL A 64 17.95 -3.79 0.32
C VAL A 64 16.49 -3.50 0.00
N LEU A 65 15.89 -2.54 0.69
CA LEU A 65 14.45 -2.29 0.59
C LEU A 65 14.11 -1.24 -0.44
N ASN A 66 15.06 -0.44 -0.90
CA ASN A 66 14.73 0.77 -1.64
C ASN A 66 14.04 0.48 -2.98
N TYR A 67 14.62 -0.37 -3.84
CA TYR A 67 14.00 -0.67 -5.14
C TYR A 67 12.71 -1.49 -5.01
N GLU A 68 12.76 -2.59 -4.26
CA GLU A 68 11.61 -3.50 -4.10
C GLU A 68 10.44 -2.82 -3.37
N THR A 69 10.72 -2.05 -2.32
CA THR A 69 9.68 -1.30 -1.61
C THR A 69 9.09 -0.19 -2.47
N ARG A 70 9.91 0.58 -3.20
CA ARG A 70 9.41 1.61 -4.13
C ARG A 70 8.52 0.98 -5.19
N SER A 71 8.89 -0.18 -5.73
CA SER A 71 8.09 -0.92 -6.71
C SER A 71 6.73 -1.36 -6.15
N HIS A 72 6.72 -1.96 -4.95
CA HIS A 72 5.48 -2.36 -4.29
C HIS A 72 4.58 -1.17 -3.96
N LEU A 73 5.15 -0.08 -3.43
CA LEU A 73 4.38 1.13 -3.12
C LEU A 73 3.83 1.81 -4.37
N ALA A 74 4.61 1.90 -5.45
CA ALA A 74 4.14 2.42 -6.73
C ALA A 74 2.98 1.57 -7.26
N SER A 75 3.06 0.25 -7.14
CA SER A 75 1.97 -0.65 -7.52
C SER A 75 0.71 -0.41 -6.67
N ILE A 76 0.85 -0.31 -5.34
CA ILE A 76 -0.27 -0.03 -4.42
C ILE A 76 -0.96 1.29 -4.79
N ILE A 77 -0.17 2.35 -5.04
CA ILE A 77 -0.69 3.67 -5.42
C ILE A 77 -1.40 3.58 -6.78
N GLY A 78 -0.78 2.98 -7.78
CA GLY A 78 -1.35 2.87 -9.13
C GLY A 78 -2.67 2.09 -9.15
N TYR A 79 -2.76 0.96 -8.45
CA TYR A 79 -4.04 0.23 -8.37
C TYR A 79 -5.11 0.99 -7.59
N ALA A 80 -4.73 1.79 -6.59
CA ALA A 80 -5.67 2.66 -5.90
C ALA A 80 -6.14 3.81 -6.78
N GLU A 81 -5.30 4.33 -7.68
CA GLU A 81 -5.68 5.31 -8.69
C GLU A 81 -6.65 4.73 -9.72
N VAL A 82 -6.39 3.52 -10.22
CA VAL A 82 -7.32 2.82 -11.13
C VAL A 82 -8.69 2.62 -10.48
N LEU A 83 -8.73 2.25 -9.19
CA LEU A 83 -9.99 2.16 -8.44
C LEU A 83 -10.75 3.50 -8.36
N LEU A 84 -10.04 4.63 -8.36
CA LEU A 84 -10.60 5.97 -8.22
C LEU A 84 -10.96 6.63 -9.54
N ASP A 85 -10.50 6.09 -10.68
CA ASP A 85 -10.74 6.66 -12.01
C ASP A 85 -12.19 6.44 -12.50
N GLU A 86 -12.95 5.58 -11.81
CA GLU A 86 -14.36 5.24 -12.09
C GLU A 86 -14.62 4.70 -13.52
N ASP A 87 -13.59 4.50 -14.34
CA ASP A 87 -13.65 3.94 -15.71
C ASP A 87 -14.32 2.55 -15.74
N ASP A 88 -14.06 1.73 -14.72
CA ASP A 88 -14.68 0.42 -14.57
C ASP A 88 -16.05 0.47 -13.85
N GLY A 89 -16.50 1.67 -13.48
CA GLY A 89 -17.75 1.91 -12.76
C GLY A 89 -17.53 2.58 -11.40
N PRO A 90 -18.59 3.20 -10.84
CA PRO A 90 -18.48 3.98 -9.63
C PRO A 90 -18.21 3.08 -8.41
N LEU A 91 -17.39 3.58 -7.50
CA LEU A 91 -17.28 3.05 -6.15
C LEU A 91 -18.38 3.63 -5.25
N THR A 92 -18.81 2.88 -4.24
CA THR A 92 -19.57 3.50 -3.15
C THR A 92 -18.70 4.49 -2.40
N SER A 93 -19.31 5.44 -1.68
CA SER A 93 -18.55 6.40 -0.87
C SER A 93 -17.62 5.72 0.16
N ARG A 94 -18.00 4.54 0.67
CA ARG A 94 -17.17 3.74 1.57
C ARG A 94 -15.96 3.14 0.83
N GLN A 95 -16.19 2.51 -0.32
CA GLN A 95 -15.12 1.95 -1.15
C GLN A 95 -14.16 3.04 -1.65
N GLN A 96 -14.68 4.20 -2.04
CA GLN A 96 -13.89 5.35 -2.44
C GLN A 96 -13.02 5.85 -1.27
N ALA A 97 -13.57 5.93 -0.06
CA ALA A 97 -12.80 6.28 1.14
C ALA A 97 -11.67 5.27 1.41
N HIS A 98 -11.93 3.97 1.23
CA HIS A 98 -10.90 2.94 1.34
C HIS A 98 -9.79 3.12 0.28
N ALA A 99 -10.14 3.32 -0.98
CA ALA A 99 -9.17 3.55 -2.05
C ALA A 99 -8.33 4.83 -1.81
N LEU A 100 -8.96 5.92 -1.35
CA LEU A 100 -8.26 7.15 -0.96
C LEU A 100 -7.29 6.92 0.20
N ASN A 101 -7.69 6.16 1.23
CA ASN A 101 -6.84 5.83 2.37
C ASN A 101 -5.63 4.99 1.95
N ILE A 102 -5.83 4.02 1.05
CA ILE A 102 -4.74 3.20 0.50
C ILE A 102 -3.75 4.09 -0.26
N ARG A 103 -4.24 4.94 -1.17
CA ARG A 103 -3.40 5.86 -1.96
C ARG A 103 -2.60 6.80 -1.05
N ALA A 104 -3.26 7.41 -0.06
CA ALA A 104 -2.61 8.31 0.88
C ALA A 104 -1.55 7.60 1.74
N GLY A 105 -1.85 6.38 2.22
CA GLY A 105 -0.92 5.55 2.98
C GLY A 105 0.33 5.17 2.16
N GLY A 106 0.13 4.74 0.91
CA GLY A 106 1.20 4.41 -0.02
C GLY A 106 2.10 5.61 -0.31
N ALA A 107 1.51 6.78 -0.60
CA ALA A 107 2.25 8.01 -0.86
C ALA A 107 3.03 8.50 0.37
N LEU A 108 2.46 8.37 1.58
CA LEU A 108 3.15 8.71 2.82
C LEU A 108 4.38 7.82 3.05
N LEU A 109 4.23 6.51 2.85
CA LEU A 109 5.34 5.55 2.96
C LEU A 109 6.43 5.85 1.94
N LEU A 110 6.06 6.10 0.68
CA LEU A 110 7.00 6.44 -0.38
C LEU A 110 7.75 7.72 -0.07
N LYS A 111 7.04 8.76 0.41
CA LYS A 111 7.64 10.02 0.84
C LYS A 111 8.63 9.79 1.99
N ARG A 112 8.27 8.99 3.00
CA ARG A 112 9.17 8.69 4.14
C ARG A 112 10.47 8.06 3.65
N LEU A 113 10.37 7.03 2.82
CA LEU A 113 11.51 6.31 2.24
C LEU A 113 12.34 7.17 1.27
N SER A 114 11.76 8.21 0.69
CA SER A 114 12.46 9.15 -0.20
C SER A 114 13.05 10.32 0.57
N SER A 115 12.44 10.74 1.68
CA SER A 115 12.97 11.79 2.57
C SER A 115 14.16 11.27 3.39
N SER A 116 14.21 9.95 3.60
CA SER A 116 15.39 9.19 4.01
C SER A 116 16.63 9.46 3.17
N ASP A 117 16.46 9.86 1.90
CA ASP A 117 17.58 10.08 0.99
C ASP A 117 18.30 11.43 1.21
N SER A 118 17.77 12.33 2.06
CA SER A 118 18.24 13.74 2.14
C SER A 118 18.99 14.17 3.43
N GLY A 119 19.42 13.28 4.32
CA GLY A 119 20.42 13.62 5.37
C GLY A 119 21.80 13.09 4.95
N VAL A 120 22.87 13.89 4.80
CA VAL A 120 23.59 14.71 5.80
C VAL A 120 23.81 13.98 7.11
#